data_AF-A0AA44DMA1-F1
#
_entry.id   AF-A0AA44DMA1-F1
#
_cell.length_a   1.000
_cell.length_b   1.000
_cell.length_c   1.000
_cell.angle_alpha   90.00
_cell.angle_beta   90.00
_cell.angle_gamma   90.00
#
_symmetry.space_group_name_H-M   'P 1'
#
loop_
_entity.id
_entity.type
_entity.pdbx_description
1 polymer ?
#
loop_
_entity_poly.entity_id
_entity_poly.type
_entity_poly.pdbx_seq_one_letter_code
_entity_poly.pdbx_strand_id
1 'polypeptide(L)'
;MEDKKRILKMVEEGKITSEEAIKLLEALETSNNEKVDEKKDISAEEFLNITPNPDGEKMLYVRVLSSDGSKVKVNIPLEFIKIMGGIGKMHIGELEKHNIDFDKLMDAIDKGFVGRIVEVEDGNDRVIVEIC
;
A
#
# COMPACT_ATOMS: atom_id res chain seq x y z
N MET A 1 26.83 5.64 -6.64
CA MET A 1 28.05 4.90 -7.09
C MET A 1 29.33 5.72 -6.85
N GLU A 2 29.30 7.04 -7.01
CA GLU A 2 30.47 7.91 -6.82
C GLU A 2 30.98 7.95 -5.37
N ASP A 3 30.07 8.00 -4.39
CA ASP A 3 30.43 8.08 -2.97
C ASP A 3 31.12 6.80 -2.44
N LYS A 4 30.70 5.63 -2.92
CA LYS A 4 31.34 4.34 -2.59
C LYS A 4 32.79 4.28 -3.08
N LYS A 5 33.07 4.79 -4.29
CA LYS A 5 34.44 4.89 -4.82
C LYS A 5 35.30 5.86 -4.02
N ARG A 6 34.71 6.96 -3.54
CA ARG A 6 35.41 7.94 -2.70
C ARG A 6 35.80 7.37 -1.35
N ILE A 7 34.93 6.60 -0.70
CA ILE A 7 35.24 5.92 0.57
C ILE A 7 36.35 4.88 0.38
N LEU A 8 36.28 4.06 -0.67
CA LEU A 8 37.34 3.08 -0.97
C LEU A 8 38.69 3.76 -1.23
N LYS A 9 38.69 4.91 -1.92
CA LYS A 9 39.90 5.72 -2.12
C LYS A 9 40.45 6.27 -0.79
N MET A 10 39.59 6.65 0.15
CA MET A 10 40.03 7.10 1.48
C MET A 10 40.65 5.98 2.32
N VAL A 11 40.21 4.72 2.14
CA VAL A 11 40.84 3.54 2.73
C VAL A 11 42.20 3.27 2.09
N GLU A 12 42.28 3.34 0.76
CA GLU A 12 43.54 3.16 0.00
C GLU A 12 44.58 4.22 0.39
N GLU A 13 44.16 5.46 0.61
CA GLU A 13 44.99 6.57 1.09
C GLU A 13 45.31 6.48 2.60
N GLY A 14 44.77 5.49 3.32
CA GLY A 14 45.00 5.29 4.77
C GLY A 14 44.38 6.36 5.67
N LYS A 15 43.46 7.18 5.14
CA LYS A 15 42.80 8.26 5.89
C LYS A 15 41.73 7.75 6.86
N ILE A 16 41.21 6.56 6.59
CA ILE A 16 40.21 5.88 7.40
C ILE A 16 40.55 4.39 7.48
N THR A 17 40.13 3.74 8.57
CA THR A 17 40.27 2.30 8.74
C THR A 17 39.21 1.53 7.98
N SER A 18 39.45 0.23 7.75
CA SER A 18 38.47 -0.66 7.11
C SER A 18 37.15 -0.73 7.89
N GLU A 19 37.20 -0.66 9.22
CA GLU A 19 35.99 -0.66 10.07
C GLU A 19 35.17 0.63 9.94
N GLU A 20 35.84 1.79 9.85
CA GLU A 20 35.17 3.07 9.63
C GLU A 20 34.55 3.15 8.22
N ALA A 21 35.22 2.58 7.23
CA ALA A 21 34.70 2.50 5.87
C ALA A 21 33.42 1.66 5.78
N ILE A 22 33.35 0.54 6.50
CA ILE A 22 32.15 -0.31 6.57
C ILE A 22 30.97 0.51 7.13
N LYS A 23 31.17 1.22 8.25
CA LYS A 23 30.12 2.07 8.84
C LYS A 23 29.63 3.17 7.90
N LEU A 24 30.54 3.79 7.16
CA LEU A 24 30.19 4.85 6.19
C LEU A 24 29.44 4.29 4.97
N LEU A 25 29.80 3.09 4.51
CA LEU A 25 29.10 2.40 3.43
C LEU A 25 27.68 1.99 3.86
N GLU A 26 27.52 1.45 5.07
CA GLU A 26 26.21 1.10 5.66
C GLU A 26 25.30 2.33 5.82
N ALA A 27 25.86 3.46 6.30
CA ALA A 27 25.11 4.70 6.43
C ALA A 27 24.64 5.24 5.06
N LEU A 28 25.49 5.15 4.02
CA LEU A 28 25.11 5.52 2.65
C LEU A 28 24.02 4.62 2.06
N GLU A 29 24.08 3.32 2.34
CA GLU A 29 23.03 2.38 1.89
C GLU A 29 21.70 2.67 2.58
N THR A 30 21.72 3.02 3.86
CA THR A 30 20.52 3.42 4.61
C THR A 30 19.95 4.74 4.10
N SER A 31 20.78 5.76 3.84
CA SER A 31 20.34 7.03 3.26
C SER A 31 19.83 6.92 1.82
N ASN A 32 20.30 5.93 1.06
CA ASN A 32 19.72 5.60 -0.25
C ASN A 32 18.39 4.85 -0.13
N ASN A 33 18.19 4.10 0.94
CA ASN A 33 16.94 3.39 1.20
C ASN A 33 15.84 4.30 1.74
N GLU A 34 16.20 5.45 2.34
CA GLU A 34 15.26 6.49 2.78
C GLU A 34 14.88 7.49 1.67
N LYS A 35 15.44 7.34 0.46
CA LYS A 35 15.03 8.05 -0.76
C LYS A 35 14.38 7.12 -1.78
N VAL A 36 13.51 6.22 -1.33
CA VAL A 36 12.66 5.42 -2.22
C VAL A 36 11.22 5.93 -2.16
N ASP A 37 11.04 7.20 -2.52
CA ASP A 37 9.94 7.63 -3.42
C ASP A 37 10.43 7.50 -4.88
N GLU A 38 11.27 6.50 -5.15
CA GLU A 38 11.44 6.00 -6.51
C GLU A 38 10.14 5.30 -6.86
N LYS A 39 9.45 5.81 -7.88
CA LYS A 39 8.48 5.05 -8.67
C LYS A 39 9.19 3.79 -9.19
N LYS A 40 9.34 2.78 -8.33
CA LYS A 40 9.47 1.41 -8.81
C LYS A 40 8.23 1.19 -9.65
N ASP A 41 8.43 0.78 -10.90
CA ASP A 41 7.35 0.21 -11.70
C ASP A 41 6.93 -1.10 -11.02
N ILE A 42 6.14 -0.97 -9.95
CA ILE A 42 5.45 -2.08 -9.29
C ILE A 42 4.61 -2.72 -10.38
N SER A 43 4.81 -4.03 -10.62
CA SER A 43 4.05 -4.74 -11.64
C SER A 43 2.55 -4.64 -11.34
N ALA A 44 1.71 -4.78 -12.37
CA ALA A 44 0.26 -4.74 -12.19
C ALA A 44 -0.19 -5.77 -11.14
N GLU A 45 0.41 -6.96 -11.17
CA GLU A 45 0.14 -8.07 -10.25
C GLU A 45 0.57 -7.73 -8.82
N GLU A 46 1.73 -7.11 -8.64
CA GLU A 46 2.23 -6.74 -7.31
C GLU A 46 1.40 -5.59 -6.70
N PHE A 47 0.93 -4.64 -7.53
CA PHE A 47 0.08 -3.55 -7.07
C PHE A 47 -1.31 -4.05 -6.62
N LEU A 48 -1.86 -5.01 -7.36
CA LEU A 48 -3.16 -5.61 -7.08
C LEU A 48 -3.11 -6.63 -5.94
N ASN A 49 -1.92 -7.11 -5.58
CA ASN A 49 -1.77 -8.04 -4.46
C ASN A 49 -2.11 -7.35 -3.13
N ILE A 50 -2.96 -7.99 -2.34
CA ILE A 50 -3.40 -7.50 -1.04
C ILE A 50 -2.80 -8.43 0.01
N THR A 51 -1.88 -7.88 0.80
CA THR A 51 -1.31 -8.58 1.95
C THR A 51 -2.08 -8.15 3.20
N PRO A 52 -2.77 -9.08 3.89
CA PRO A 52 -3.47 -8.79 5.15
C PRO A 52 -2.52 -8.22 6.20
N ASN A 53 -3.04 -7.34 7.06
CA ASN A 53 -2.26 -6.80 8.17
C ASN A 53 -1.99 -7.92 9.21
N PRO A 54 -0.73 -8.18 9.61
CA PRO A 54 -0.39 -9.20 10.59
C PRO A 54 -0.99 -8.96 11.99
N ASP A 55 -1.33 -7.72 12.33
CA ASP A 55 -1.87 -7.35 13.65
C ASP A 55 -3.33 -7.78 13.87
N GLY A 56 -3.98 -8.38 12.85
CA GLY A 56 -5.33 -8.95 12.97
C GLY A 56 -6.47 -7.93 12.97
N GLU A 57 -6.18 -6.64 12.82
CA GLU A 57 -7.19 -5.61 12.58
C GLU A 57 -7.79 -5.76 11.18
N LYS A 58 -9.12 -5.88 11.11
CA LYS A 58 -9.81 -5.98 9.83
C LYS A 58 -9.73 -4.66 9.06
N MET A 59 -9.32 -4.72 7.81
CA MET A 59 -9.17 -3.58 6.91
C MET A 59 -9.91 -3.80 5.59
N LEU A 60 -10.50 -2.73 5.06
CA LEU A 60 -10.97 -2.65 3.68
C LEU A 60 -9.83 -2.14 2.79
N TYR A 61 -9.49 -2.93 1.79
CA TYR A 61 -8.52 -2.61 0.77
C TYR A 61 -9.24 -2.30 -0.55
N VAL A 62 -8.90 -1.16 -1.16
CA VAL A 62 -9.30 -0.84 -2.55
C VAL A 62 -8.04 -0.65 -3.38
N ARG A 63 -7.99 -1.34 -4.51
CA ARG A 63 -6.95 -1.20 -5.53
C ARG A 63 -7.63 -0.91 -6.86
N VAL A 64 -7.26 0.19 -7.50
CA VAL A 64 -7.67 0.51 -8.87
C VAL A 64 -6.42 0.70 -9.71
N LEU A 65 -6.33 -0.06 -10.79
CA LEU A 65 -5.38 0.14 -11.85
C LEU A 65 -6.18 0.51 -13.09
N SER A 66 -5.91 1.67 -13.67
CA SER A 66 -6.53 2.12 -14.91
C SER A 66 -5.56 1.92 -16.08
N SER A 67 -6.14 1.82 -17.26
CA SER A 67 -5.49 1.62 -18.57
C SER A 67 -4.56 2.77 -18.97
N ASP A 68 -4.78 3.96 -18.41
CA ASP A 68 -3.89 5.12 -18.52
C ASP A 68 -2.66 5.04 -17.59
N GLY A 69 -2.56 3.98 -16.78
CA GLY A 69 -1.50 3.77 -15.79
C GLY A 69 -1.80 4.40 -14.43
N SER A 70 -2.97 5.01 -14.22
CA SER A 70 -3.37 5.56 -12.93
C SER A 70 -3.53 4.45 -11.89
N LYS A 71 -3.04 4.71 -10.68
CA LYS A 71 -3.04 3.77 -9.56
C LYS A 71 -3.71 4.40 -8.35
N VAL A 72 -4.74 3.74 -7.80
CA VAL A 72 -5.42 4.15 -6.57
C VAL A 72 -5.24 3.06 -5.52
N LYS A 73 -4.62 3.42 -4.40
CA LYS A 73 -4.37 2.53 -3.26
C LYS A 73 -5.04 3.10 -2.01
N VAL A 74 -6.05 2.40 -1.50
CA VAL A 74 -6.80 2.80 -0.30
C VAL A 74 -6.80 1.64 0.69
N ASN A 75 -6.49 1.94 1.95
CA ASN A 75 -6.53 1.00 3.07
C ASN A 75 -7.29 1.68 4.22
N ILE A 76 -8.42 1.12 4.63
CA ILE A 76 -9.27 1.73 5.66
C ILE A 76 -9.57 0.69 6.75
N PRO A 77 -9.23 0.96 8.02
CA PRO A 77 -9.66 0.12 9.13
C PRO A 77 -11.19 0.03 9.20
N LEU A 78 -11.75 -1.16 9.40
CA LEU A 78 -13.21 -1.31 9.45
C LEU A 78 -13.85 -0.54 10.60
N GLU A 79 -13.13 -0.38 11.73
CA GLU A 79 -13.60 0.43 12.85
C GLU A 79 -13.86 1.89 12.45
N PHE A 80 -13.01 2.44 11.57
CA PHE A 80 -13.20 3.78 11.04
C PHE A 80 -14.47 3.87 10.19
N ILE A 81 -14.76 2.85 9.38
CA ILE A 81 -16.00 2.79 8.58
C ILE A 81 -17.23 2.75 9.49
N LYS A 82 -17.19 2.01 10.61
CA LYS A 82 -18.28 1.96 11.60
C LYS A 82 -18.57 3.34 12.19
N ILE A 83 -17.53 4.08 12.56
CA ILE A 83 -17.65 5.44 13.10
C ILE A 83 -18.22 6.38 12.03
N MET A 84 -17.69 6.34 10.80
CA MET A 84 -18.14 7.17 9.69
C MET A 84 -19.59 6.86 9.27
N GLY A 85 -19.96 5.59 9.19
CA GLY A 85 -21.32 5.14 8.87
C GLY A 85 -22.34 5.53 9.96
N GLY A 86 -21.91 5.52 11.22
CA GLY A 86 -22.72 6.00 12.35
C GLY A 86 -22.92 7.52 12.37
N ILE A 87 -21.94 8.29 11.90
CA ILE A 87 -21.96 9.77 11.92
C ILE A 87 -22.50 10.37 10.60
N GLY A 88 -22.34 9.67 9.48
CA GLY A 88 -22.45 10.24 8.14
C GLY A 88 -23.27 9.42 7.16
N LYS A 89 -24.60 9.38 7.34
CA LYS A 89 -25.54 8.92 6.29
C LYS A 89 -25.57 9.83 5.05
N MET A 90 -24.81 10.93 5.04
CA MET A 90 -24.91 11.99 4.03
C MET A 90 -24.42 11.59 2.64
N HIS A 91 -23.55 10.58 2.52
CA HIS A 91 -22.99 10.13 1.23
C HIS A 91 -23.31 8.66 0.90
N ILE A 92 -24.04 7.95 1.79
CA ILE A 92 -24.47 6.55 1.56
C ILE A 92 -25.58 6.48 0.50
N GLY A 93 -26.36 7.55 0.33
CA GLY A 93 -27.43 7.61 -0.67
C GLY A 93 -26.97 7.50 -2.12
N GLU A 94 -25.67 7.63 -2.40
CA GLU A 94 -25.12 7.39 -3.74
C GLU A 94 -24.86 5.90 -4.00
N LEU A 95 -24.54 5.12 -2.96
CA LEU A 95 -24.39 3.67 -3.03
C LEU A 95 -25.74 2.96 -3.21
N GLU A 96 -26.79 3.46 -2.55
CA GLU A 96 -28.15 2.93 -2.73
C GLU A 96 -28.66 3.09 -4.17
N LYS A 97 -28.28 4.17 -4.85
CA LYS A 97 -28.60 4.37 -6.29
C LYS A 97 -27.97 3.32 -7.20
N HIS A 98 -26.88 2.69 -6.75
CA HIS A 98 -26.22 1.59 -7.43
C HIS A 98 -26.67 0.22 -6.90
N ASN A 99 -27.80 0.14 -6.20
CA ASN A 99 -28.35 -1.11 -5.62
C ASN A 99 -27.44 -1.76 -4.57
N ILE A 100 -26.53 -0.98 -3.95
CA ILE A 100 -25.67 -1.46 -2.88
C ILE A 100 -26.34 -1.15 -1.53
N ASP A 101 -26.79 -2.20 -0.83
CA ASP A 101 -27.41 -2.12 0.49
C ASP A 101 -26.32 -2.08 1.57
N PHE A 102 -26.03 -0.88 2.07
CA PHE A 102 -24.98 -0.65 3.04
C PHE A 102 -25.24 -1.36 4.38
N ASP A 103 -26.51 -1.46 4.81
CA ASP A 103 -26.87 -2.12 6.07
C ASP A 103 -26.61 -3.63 5.98
N LYS A 104 -26.95 -4.27 4.85
CA LYS A 104 -26.61 -5.69 4.63
C LYS A 104 -25.11 -5.92 4.54
N LEU A 105 -24.37 -5.01 3.91
CA LEU A 105 -22.91 -5.08 3.86
C LEU A 105 -22.31 -5.01 5.26
N MET A 106 -22.80 -4.08 6.09
CA MET A 106 -22.35 -3.90 7.47
C MET A 106 -22.65 -5.14 8.33
N ASP A 107 -23.84 -5.73 8.19
CA ASP A 107 -24.21 -6.97 8.87
C ASP A 107 -23.34 -8.17 8.44
N ALA A 108 -23.02 -8.30 7.15
CA ALA A 108 -22.08 -9.31 6.68
C ALA A 108 -20.68 -9.13 7.27
N ILE A 109 -20.22 -7.88 7.36
CA ILE A 109 -18.94 -7.52 7.98
C ILE A 109 -18.94 -7.86 9.48
N ASP A 110 -20.00 -7.51 10.21
CA ASP A 110 -20.14 -7.81 11.63
C ASP A 110 -20.24 -9.31 11.92
N LYS A 111 -20.80 -10.09 10.98
CA LYS A 111 -20.76 -11.56 10.98
C LYS A 111 -19.39 -12.15 10.67
N GLY A 112 -18.39 -11.29 10.47
CA GLY A 112 -17.00 -11.69 10.31
C GLY A 112 -16.59 -11.98 8.87
N PHE A 113 -17.34 -11.51 7.87
CA PHE A 113 -16.96 -11.66 6.46
C PHE A 113 -15.51 -11.17 6.23
N VAL A 114 -14.75 -11.99 5.52
CA VAL A 114 -13.37 -11.75 5.07
C VAL A 114 -13.28 -12.31 3.65
N GLY A 115 -12.70 -11.54 2.75
CA GLY A 115 -12.51 -11.93 1.36
C GLY A 115 -12.86 -10.84 0.37
N ARG A 116 -12.76 -11.20 -0.90
CA ARG A 116 -12.97 -10.29 -2.04
C ARG A 116 -14.45 -9.99 -2.21
N ILE A 117 -14.78 -8.70 -2.28
CA ILE A 117 -16.14 -8.18 -2.44
C ILE A 117 -16.40 -7.82 -3.90
N VAL A 118 -15.44 -7.14 -4.52
CA VAL A 118 -15.54 -6.66 -5.90
C VAL A 118 -14.26 -7.02 -6.64
N GLU A 119 -14.43 -7.59 -7.83
CA GLU A 119 -13.37 -7.79 -8.81
C GLU A 119 -13.93 -7.40 -10.17
N VAL A 120 -13.36 -6.37 -10.77
CA VAL A 120 -13.71 -5.92 -12.12
C VAL A 120 -12.45 -5.97 -12.96
N GLU A 121 -12.56 -6.62 -14.11
CA GLU A 121 -11.58 -6.54 -15.18
C GLU A 121 -12.28 -6.02 -16.44
N ASP A 122 -11.83 -4.87 -16.96
CA ASP A 122 -12.30 -4.30 -18.22
C ASP A 122 -11.11 -3.83 -19.06
N GLY A 123 -10.69 -4.67 -20.01
CA GLY A 123 -9.47 -4.44 -20.78
C GLY A 123 -8.23 -4.42 -19.87
N ASN A 124 -7.61 -3.24 -19.75
CA ASN A 124 -6.46 -3.03 -18.85
C ASN A 124 -6.87 -2.38 -17.50
N ASP A 125 -8.15 -2.05 -17.32
CA ASP A 125 -8.68 -1.55 -16.06
C ASP A 125 -8.93 -2.72 -15.11
N ARG A 126 -8.48 -2.59 -13.87
CA ARG A 126 -8.69 -3.57 -12.80
C ARG A 126 -9.09 -2.88 -11.51
N VAL A 127 -10.18 -3.35 -10.91
CA VAL A 127 -10.65 -2.89 -9.59
C VAL A 127 -10.78 -4.08 -8.67
N ILE A 128 -10.11 -4.02 -7.52
CA ILE A 128 -10.24 -5.01 -6.45
C ILE A 128 -10.68 -4.30 -5.18
N VAL A 129 -11.73 -4.83 -4.55
CA VAL A 129 -12.17 -4.46 -3.21
C VAL A 129 -12.17 -5.72 -2.36
N GLU A 130 -11.41 -5.73 -1.28
CA GLU A 130 -11.23 -6.89 -0.41
C GLU A 130 -11.24 -6.47 1.06
N ILE A 131 -11.84 -7.30 1.91
CA ILE A 131 -11.71 -7.18 3.36
C ILE A 131 -10.76 -8.26 3.83
N CYS A 132 -9.69 -7.88 4.51
CA CYS A 132 -8.82 -8.81 5.22
C CYS A 132 -8.91 -8.56 6.73
#